data_AF-A0A8J3Y2R9-F1
#
_entry.id   AF-A0A8J3Y2R9-F1
#
_cell.length_a   1.000
_cell.length_b   1.000
_cell.length_c   1.000
_cell.angle_alpha   90.00
_cell.angle_beta   90.00
_cell.angle_gamma   90.00
#
_symmetry.space_group_name_H-M   'P 1'
#
loop_
_entity.id
_entity.type
_entity.pdbx_description
1 polymer ?
#
loop_
_entity_poly.entity_id
_entity_poly.type
_entity_poly.pdbx_seq_one_letter_code
_entity_poly.pdbx_strand_id
1 'polypeptide(L)'
;MLPALPFKLALADRRRAVMPLHMDPPLIRDVLIEGSTMVVALVELFERMWREAFPFRPGSWQGDGETLPEPAADELDLAESPRSTSPASSPKLTPPP
;
A
#
# COMPACT_ATOMS: atom_id res chain seq x y z
N MET A 1 -0.84 -22.51 14.69
CA MET A 1 -0.44 -21.17 14.21
C MET A 1 1.07 -21.14 14.11
N LEU A 2 1.64 -20.59 13.03
CA LEU A 2 3.08 -20.26 13.07
C LEU A 2 3.28 -19.16 14.12
N PRO A 3 4.36 -19.20 14.91
CA PRO A 3 4.81 -18.01 15.63
C PRO A 3 5.02 -16.87 14.63
N ALA A 4 4.79 -15.62 15.07
CA ALA A 4 4.81 -14.43 14.22
C ALA A 4 5.91 -14.50 13.15
N LEU A 5 5.50 -14.40 11.88
CA LEU A 5 6.44 -14.43 10.76
C LEU A 5 7.47 -13.30 10.94
N PRO A 6 8.77 -13.58 10.82
CA PRO A 6 9.81 -12.62 11.18
C PRO A 6 9.86 -11.42 10.23
N PHE A 7 9.38 -11.57 9.00
CA PHE A 7 9.32 -10.50 8.00
C PHE A 7 8.34 -10.84 6.87
N LYS A 8 8.01 -9.83 6.06
CA LYS A 8 7.21 -9.99 4.84
C LYS A 8 8.12 -10.40 3.68
N LEU A 9 7.69 -11.39 2.90
CA LEU A 9 8.39 -11.88 1.72
C LEU A 9 7.38 -12.16 0.62
N ALA A 10 7.60 -11.59 -0.57
CA ALA A 10 6.84 -11.90 -1.77
C ALA A 10 7.77 -12.55 -2.80
N LEU A 11 7.32 -13.66 -3.40
CA LEU A 11 8.07 -14.41 -4.41
C LEU A 11 7.26 -14.47 -5.71
N ALA A 12 7.91 -14.20 -6.84
CA ALA A 12 7.31 -14.32 -8.17
C ALA A 12 8.16 -15.22 -9.07
N ASP A 13 7.51 -16.19 -9.72
CA ASP A 13 8.11 -17.17 -10.65
C ASP A 13 9.34 -17.92 -10.11
N ARG A 14 9.54 -17.95 -8.80
CA ARG A 14 10.78 -18.42 -8.13
C ARG A 14 12.07 -17.77 -8.67
N ARG A 15 11.95 -16.60 -9.30
CA ARG A 15 13.07 -15.85 -9.92
C ARG A 15 13.21 -14.43 -9.40
N ARG A 16 12.18 -13.94 -8.72
CA ARG A 16 12.16 -12.61 -8.09
C ARG A 16 11.68 -12.74 -6.65
N ALA A 17 12.33 -11.98 -5.77
CA ALA A 17 11.92 -11.81 -4.38
C ALA A 17 11.82 -10.33 -4.04
N VAL A 18 10.78 -9.96 -3.29
CA VAL A 18 10.61 -8.62 -2.73
C VAL A 18 10.46 -8.75 -1.22
N MET A 19 11.23 -7.98 -0.47
CA MET A 19 11.13 -7.91 0.98
C MET A 19 11.50 -6.53 1.51
N PRO A 20 11.01 -6.15 2.70
CA PRO A 20 11.47 -4.95 3.38
C PRO A 20 12.96 -5.06 3.72
N LEU A 21 13.68 -3.96 3.52
CA LEU A 21 15.05 -3.80 3.99
C LEU A 21 15.09 -3.54 5.50
N HIS A 22 14.03 -2.93 6.04
CA HIS A 22 13.87 -2.58 7.44
C HIS A 22 12.54 -3.11 7.95
N MET A 23 12.54 -3.63 9.18
CA MET A 23 11.33 -4.20 9.80
C MET A 23 10.58 -3.17 10.65
N ASP A 24 11.21 -2.04 10.96
CA ASP A 24 10.64 -0.97 11.79
C ASP A 24 10.32 0.28 10.93
N PRO A 25 9.11 0.86 11.07
CA PRO A 25 8.78 2.18 10.49
C PRO A 25 9.71 3.29 11.03
N PRO A 26 9.92 4.41 10.31
CA PRO A 26 9.08 4.96 9.23
C PRO A 26 9.62 4.77 7.81
N LEU A 27 10.81 4.20 7.62
CA LEU A 27 11.40 4.02 6.29
C LEU A 27 11.02 2.66 5.70
N ILE A 28 9.94 2.66 4.91
CA ILE A 28 9.58 1.51 4.07
C ILE A 28 10.47 1.56 2.82
N ARG A 29 11.66 0.95 2.93
CA ARG A 29 12.52 0.66 1.78
C ARG A 29 12.42 -0.82 1.50
N ASP A 30 12.03 -1.17 0.29
CA ASP A 30 11.97 -2.56 -0.15
C ASP A 30 13.15 -2.87 -1.08
N VAL A 31 13.58 -4.13 -1.06
CA VAL A 31 14.58 -4.64 -1.99
C VAL A 31 13.92 -5.62 -2.97
N LEU A 32 14.18 -5.41 -4.26
CA LEU A 32 13.89 -6.38 -5.32
C LEU A 32 15.16 -7.14 -5.64
N ILE A 33 15.09 -8.47 -5.54
CA ILE A 33 16.21 -9.38 -5.84
C ILE A 33 15.80 -10.23 -7.03
N GLU A 34 16.60 -10.22 -8.10
CA GLU A 34 16.33 -10.97 -9.33
C GLU A 34 17.46 -11.94 -9.67
N GLY A 35 17.10 -13.15 -10.12
CA GLY A 35 18.00 -14.04 -10.86
C GLY A 35 19.29 -14.46 -10.12
N SER A 36 19.30 -14.44 -8.79
CA SER A 36 20.49 -14.72 -7.98
C SER A 36 20.32 -15.96 -7.10
N THR A 37 21.45 -16.48 -6.59
CA THR A 37 21.46 -17.56 -5.58
C THR A 37 20.73 -17.17 -4.29
N MET A 38 20.62 -15.87 -4.01
CA MET A 38 19.82 -15.36 -2.89
C MET A 38 18.33 -15.68 -3.05
N VAL A 39 17.79 -15.56 -4.26
CA VAL A 39 16.37 -15.93 -4.50
C VAL A 39 16.15 -17.40 -4.23
N VAL A 40 17.08 -18.27 -4.61
CA VAL A 40 17.01 -19.71 -4.33
C VAL A 40 16.96 -19.96 -2.81
N ALA A 41 17.83 -19.31 -2.04
CA ALA A 41 17.84 -19.41 -0.58
C ALA A 41 16.52 -18.90 0.05
N LEU A 42 15.96 -17.80 -0.45
CA LEU A 42 14.68 -17.26 0.02
C LEU A 42 13.49 -18.17 -0.31
N VAL A 43 13.50 -18.84 -1.46
CA VAL A 43 12.50 -19.85 -1.81
C VAL A 43 12.59 -21.03 -0.83
N GLU A 44 13.78 -21.56 -0.57
CA GLU A 44 13.96 -22.66 0.39
C GLU A 44 13.51 -22.28 1.81
N LEU A 45 13.79 -21.05 2.25
CA LEU A 45 13.31 -20.53 3.52
C LEU A 45 11.78 -20.50 3.59
N PHE A 46 11.14 -19.98 2.53
CA PHE A 46 9.68 -19.98 2.43
C PHE A 46 9.11 -21.40 2.52
N GLU A 47 9.63 -22.34 1.73
CA GLU A 47 9.14 -23.73 1.70
C GLU A 47 9.34 -24.44 3.05
N ARG A 48 10.39 -24.09 3.80
CA ARG A 48 10.57 -24.57 5.18
C ARG A 48 9.48 -24.03 6.12
N MET A 49 9.22 -22.73 6.11
CA MET A 49 8.16 -22.13 6.94
C MET A 49 6.77 -22.64 6.53
N TRP A 50 6.55 -22.83 5.22
CA TRP A 50 5.28 -23.30 4.68
C TRP A 50 4.96 -24.74 5.10
N ARG A 51 5.96 -25.62 5.20
CA ARG A 51 5.77 -26.99 5.72
C ARG A 51 5.29 -27.03 7.17
N GLU A 52 5.64 -26.02 7.96
CA GLU A 52 5.21 -25.88 9.35
C GLU A 52 3.84 -25.16 9.45
N ALA A 53 3.34 -24.62 8.33
CA ALA A 53 2.09 -23.87 8.30
C ALA A 53 0.86 -24.76 8.40
N PHE A 54 -0.12 -24.27 9.16
CA PHE A 54 -1.41 -24.91 9.26
C PHE A 54 -2.34 -24.34 8.20
N PRO A 55 -3.13 -25.19 7.51
CA PRO A 55 -4.07 -24.73 6.52
C PRO A 55 -5.10 -23.82 7.18
N PHE A 56 -5.26 -22.62 6.62
CA PHE A 56 -6.26 -21.69 7.08
C PHE A 56 -7.61 -22.02 6.43
N ARG A 57 -8.67 -22.24 7.24
CA ARG A 57 -10.04 -22.42 6.73
C ARG A 57 -10.75 -21.07 6.71
N PRO A 58 -11.36 -20.66 5.59
CA PRO A 58 -12.17 -19.45 5.55
C PRO A 58 -13.25 -19.52 6.65
N GLY A 59 -13.27 -18.55 7.57
CA GLY A 59 -14.19 -18.51 8.71
C GLY A 59 -13.58 -18.85 10.09
N SER A 60 -12.33 -19.32 10.15
CA SER A 60 -11.63 -19.54 11.44
C SER A 60 -10.79 -18.35 11.93
N TRP A 61 -10.78 -17.23 11.20
CA TRP A 61 -10.09 -16.00 11.59
C TRP A 61 -11.09 -15.06 12.27
N GLN A 62 -11.12 -15.12 13.59
CA GLN A 62 -11.49 -13.97 14.40
C GLN A 62 -10.21 -13.15 14.49
N GLY A 63 -9.95 -12.35 13.46
CA GLY A 63 -8.91 -11.34 13.57
C GLY A 63 -9.35 -10.38 14.64
N ASP A 64 -8.50 -10.18 15.65
CA ASP A 64 -8.57 -9.00 16.50
C ASP A 64 -8.43 -7.82 15.56
N GLY A 65 -9.58 -7.28 15.15
CA GLY A 65 -9.64 -6.10 14.32
C GLY A 65 -9.01 -4.98 15.11
N GLU A 66 -7.74 -4.70 14.85
CA GLU A 66 -7.29 -3.32 14.94
C GLU A 66 -8.21 -2.55 13.99
N THR A 67 -9.26 -1.98 14.59
CA THR A 67 -10.06 -0.92 14.03
C THR A 67 -9.07 0.18 13.67
N LEU A 68 -8.51 0.13 12.47
CA LEU A 68 -7.88 1.29 11.87
C LEU A 68 -8.93 2.40 11.98
N PRO A 69 -8.68 3.50 12.72
CA PRO A 69 -9.63 4.59 12.76
C PRO A 69 -9.90 4.96 11.30
N GLU A 70 -11.17 4.84 10.92
CA GLU A 70 -11.66 5.27 9.61
C GLU A 70 -11.08 6.67 9.39
N PRO A 71 -10.39 6.95 8.26
CA PRO A 71 -9.90 8.30 8.01
C PRO A 71 -11.11 9.19 8.09
N ALA A 72 -11.15 10.07 9.11
CA ALA A 72 -12.27 10.94 9.37
C ALA A 72 -12.60 11.63 8.04
N ALA A 73 -13.79 11.35 7.51
CA ALA A 73 -14.24 11.90 6.23
C ALA A 73 -14.35 13.43 6.23
N ASP A 74 -14.03 14.07 7.36
CA ASP A 74 -14.13 15.51 7.60
C ASP A 74 -12.93 16.33 7.07
N GLU A 75 -11.84 15.72 6.57
CA GLU A 75 -10.66 16.49 6.11
C GLU A 75 -10.58 16.72 4.59
N LEU A 76 -11.69 16.57 3.85
CA LEU A 76 -11.75 16.90 2.42
C LEU A 76 -12.66 18.10 2.09
N ASP A 77 -13.24 18.79 3.09
CA ASP A 77 -14.17 19.91 2.88
C ASP A 77 -13.58 21.30 3.24
N LEU A 78 -12.24 21.47 3.19
CA LEU A 78 -11.60 22.76 3.48
C LEU A 78 -10.61 23.25 2.40
N ALA A 79 -10.71 22.72 1.18
CA ALA A 79 -9.90 23.18 0.05
C ALA A 79 -10.71 23.68 -1.17
N GLU A 80 -12.03 23.89 -1.06
CA GLU A 80 -12.74 24.66 -2.08
C GLU A 80 -12.54 26.17 -1.82
N SER A 81 -11.52 26.70 -2.49
CA SER A 81 -11.25 28.14 -2.56
C SER A 81 -12.49 28.89 -3.10
N PRO A 82 -12.93 30.00 -2.48
CA PRO A 82 -14.03 30.79 -3.03
C PRO A 82 -13.60 31.37 -4.38
N ARG A 83 -14.38 31.02 -5.42
CA ARG A 83 -14.26 31.56 -6.78
C ARG A 83 -14.23 33.08 -6.72
N SER A 84 -13.16 33.62 -7.30
CA SER A 84 -13.02 35.02 -7.69
C SER A 84 -14.22 35.46 -8.54
N THR A 85 -15.07 36.34 -8.00
CA THR A 85 -15.98 37.15 -8.82
C THR A 85 -15.51 38.60 -8.75
N SER A 86 -14.59 38.94 -9.64
CA SER A 86 -14.27 40.33 -9.98
C SER A 86 -15.25 40.80 -11.08
N PRO A 87 -15.94 41.94 -10.94
CA PRO A 87 -16.74 42.49 -12.02
C PRO A 87 -15.83 43.30 -12.97
N ALA A 88 -15.32 42.63 -14.01
CA ALA A 88 -14.66 43.32 -15.12
C ALA A 88 -15.71 43.86 -16.10
N SER A 89 -15.85 45.18 -16.05
CA SER A 89 -16.37 46.08 -17.09
C SER A 89 -16.18 45.54 -18.51
N SER A 90 -17.25 45.50 -19.31
CA SER A 90 -17.17 45.30 -20.75
C SER A 90 -17.80 46.51 -21.48
N PRO A 91 -17.12 47.08 -22.48
CA PRO A 91 -17.62 48.23 -23.22
C PRO A 91 -18.68 47.82 -24.25
N LYS A 92 -19.63 48.73 -24.45
CA LYS A 92 -20.76 48.65 -25.38
C LYS A 92 -20.27 48.70 -26.83
N LEU A 93 -20.40 47.60 -27.57
CA LEU A 93 -20.18 47.55 -29.02
C LEU A 93 -21.56 47.56 -29.72
N THR A 94 -21.87 48.67 -30.38
CA THR A 94 -23.09 48.88 -31.17
C THR A 94 -22.90 48.31 -32.58
N PRO A 95 -23.86 47.57 -33.16
CA PRO A 95 -23.87 47.26 -34.59
C PRO A 95 -24.68 48.31 -35.41
N PRO A 96 -24.37 48.50 -36.70
CA PRO A 96 -24.95 49.56 -37.55
C PRO A 96 -26.33 49.13 -38.12
N PRO A 97 -27.16 50.06 -38.64
CA PRO A 97 -26.93 50.78 -39.91
C PRO A 97 -26.83 52.31 -39.81
#